data_AF-A0A1H3H7A5-F1
#
_entry.id   AF-A0A1H3H7A5-F1
#
_cell.length_a   1.000
_cell.length_b   1.000
_cell.length_c   1.000
_cell.angle_alpha   90.00
_cell.angle_beta   90.00
_cell.angle_gamma   90.00
#
_symmetry.space_group_name_H-M   'P 1'
#
loop_
_entity.id
_entity.type
_entity.pdbx_description
1 polymer ?
#
loop_
_entity_poly.entity_id
_entity_poly.type
_entity_poly.pdbx_seq_one_letter_code
_entity_poly.pdbx_strand_id
1 'polypeptide(L)' 'MQGLQYSRDQGRDLLECRHCGETFPEGQATTDGWHYACPECEEGRGIGDGLRRL' A
#
# COMPACT_ATOMS: atom_id res chain seq x y z
N MET A 1 -35.37 -4.25 1.31
CA MET A 1 -34.17 -4.75 2.03
C MET A 1 -33.04 -4.90 1.01
N GLN A 2 -32.36 -3.81 0.67
CA GLN A 2 -31.25 -3.83 -0.29
C GLN A 2 -29.96 -3.80 0.52
N GLY A 3 -29.36 -4.99 0.69
CA GLY A 3 -28.06 -5.13 1.31
C GLY A 3 -27.03 -4.43 0.44
N LEU A 4 -26.57 -3.26 0.90
CA LEU A 4 -25.41 -2.57 0.34
C LEU A 4 -24.21 -3.51 0.49
N GLN A 5 -23.89 -4.21 -0.60
CA GLN A 5 -22.63 -4.90 -0.77
C GLN A 5 -21.57 -3.81 -0.92
N TYR A 6 -21.02 -3.37 0.21
CA TYR A 6 -19.74 -2.69 0.25
C TYR A 6 -18.70 -3.72 -0.17
N SER A 7 -18.51 -3.88 -1.48
CA SER A 7 -17.31 -4.49 -2.03
C SER A 7 -16.16 -3.62 -1.53
N ARG A 8 -15.57 -4.04 -0.41
CA ARG A 8 -14.31 -3.51 0.10
C ARG A 8 -13.26 -3.93 -0.91
N ASP A 9 -13.13 -3.15 -1.96
CA ASP A 9 -12.01 -3.13 -2.89
C ASP A 9 -10.78 -2.60 -2.12
N GLN A 10 -10.40 -3.32 -1.07
CA GLN A 10 -9.24 -3.04 -0.25
C GLN A 10 -8.11 -3.84 -0.86
N GLY A 11 -7.39 -3.25 -1.82
CA GLY A 11 -6.12 -3.80 -2.28
C GLY A 11 -5.96 -4.00 -3.78
N ARG A 12 -6.47 -3.11 -4.64
CA ARG A 12 -6.00 -3.06 -6.04
C ARG A 12 -4.81 -2.14 -6.25
N ASP A 13 -4.54 -1.20 -5.34
CA ASP A 13 -3.39 -0.33 -5.42
C ASP A 13 -2.11 -1.09 -5.03
N LEU A 14 -1.20 -1.25 -6.00
CA LEU A 14 0.14 -1.76 -5.79
C LEU A 14 1.08 -0.58 -5.50
N LEU A 15 1.97 -0.76 -4.52
CA LEU A 15 3.02 0.18 -4.18
C LEU A 15 4.39 -0.38 -4.56
N GLU A 16 5.17 0.43 -5.25
CA GLU A 16 6.56 0.20 -5.58
C GLU A 16 7.45 1.02 -4.65
N CYS A 17 8.44 0.40 -4.01
CA CYS A 17 9.43 1.13 -3.23
C CYS A 17 10.49 1.73 -4.14
N ARG A 18 10.76 3.04 -3.99
CA ARG A 18 11.84 3.70 -4.75
C ARG A 18 13.25 3.40 -4.26
N HIS A 19 13.39 2.89 -3.03
CA HIS A 19 14.69 2.56 -2.44
C HIS A 19 15.18 1.19 -2.89
N CYS A 20 14.37 0.14 -2.68
CA CYS A 20 14.73 -1.23 -3.04
C CYS A 20 14.16 -1.69 -4.39
N GLY A 21 13.13 -1.03 -4.93
CA GLY A 21 12.44 -1.43 -6.17
C GLY A 21 11.37 -2.51 -6.00
N GLU A 22 11.09 -2.94 -4.76
CA GLU A 22 10.12 -4.01 -4.49
C GLU A 22 8.68 -3.54 -4.73
N THR A 23 7.82 -4.41 -5.27
CA THR A 23 6.42 -4.09 -5.57
C THR A 23 5.48 -4.94 -4.74
N PHE A 24 4.66 -4.31 -3.92
CA PHE A 24 3.79 -4.98 -2.95
C PHE A 24 2.43 -4.30 -2.88
N PRO A 25 1.36 -5.03 -2.50
CA PRO A 25 0.05 -4.41 -2.32
C PRO A 25 0.07 -3.36 -1.22
N GLU A 26 -0.74 -2.31 -1.37
CA GLU A 26 -0.87 -1.22 -0.39
C GLU A 26 -1.15 -1.76 1.02
N GLY A 27 -1.95 -2.84 1.15
CA GLY A 27 -2.22 -3.50 2.44
C GLY A 27 -1.03 -4.26 3.06
N GLN A 28 0.06 -4.50 2.34
CA GLN A 28 1.32 -4.98 2.93
C GLN A 28 2.28 -3.84 3.29
N ALA A 29 2.14 -2.70 2.63
CA ALA A 29 2.88 -1.49 2.96
C ALA A 29 2.46 -0.88 4.30
N THR A 30 1.25 -1.20 4.75
CA THR A 30 0.69 -0.66 5.97
C THR A 30 -0.05 -1.74 6.75
N THR A 31 0.22 -1.81 8.05
CA THR A 31 -0.50 -2.70 8.97
C THR A 31 -1.72 -2.01 9.57
N ASP A 32 -1.66 -0.68 9.71
CA ASP A 32 -2.67 0.15 10.39
C ASP A 32 -3.52 1.01 9.42
N GLY A 33 -3.18 1.03 8.12
CA GLY A 33 -3.87 1.84 7.10
C GLY A 33 -3.42 3.31 7.03
N TRP A 34 -2.49 3.74 7.89
CA TRP A 34 -2.02 5.13 7.99
C TRP A 34 -0.52 5.28 7.71
N HIS A 35 0.30 4.34 8.20
CA HIS A 35 1.74 4.35 7.96
C HIS A 35 2.08 3.44 6.79
N TYR A 36 2.50 4.04 5.68
CA TYR A 36 2.99 3.32 4.51
C TYR A 36 4.51 3.27 4.55
N ALA A 37 5.05 2.06 4.69
CA ALA A 37 6.48 1.78 4.67
C ALA A 37 6.73 0.51 3.84
N CYS A 38 7.90 0.43 3.22
CA CYS A 38 8.32 -0.80 2.56
C CYS A 38 8.63 -1.89 3.60
N PRO A 39 8.02 -3.07 3.52
CA PRO A 39 8.28 -4.16 4.47
C PRO A 39 9.67 -4.79 4.31
N GLU A 40 10.32 -4.63 3.14
CA GLU A 40 11.65 -5.20 2.89
C GLU A 40 12.80 -4.32 3.38
N CYS A 41 12.78 -3.02 3.07
CA CYS A 41 13.90 -2.13 3.40
C CYS A 41 13.58 -1.15 4.54
N GLU A 42 12.29 -0.93 4.88
CA GLU A 42 11.82 0.08 5.84
C GLU A 42 12.34 1.53 5.61
N GLU A 43 13.11 1.77 4.54
CA GLU A 43 13.64 3.08 4.14
C GLU A 43 12.62 3.84 3.29
N GLY A 44 11.94 3.14 2.38
CA GLY A 44 10.87 3.73 1.59
C GLY A 44 9.62 3.96 2.43
N ARG A 45 9.42 5.19 2.91
CA ARG A 45 8.26 5.61 3.71
C ARG A 45 7.48 6.71 3.00
N GLY A 46 6.18 6.71 3.19
CA GLY A 46 5.29 7.71 2.62
C GLY A 46 5.02 7.49 1.13
N ILE A 47 3.73 7.55 0.77
CA ILE A 47 3.31 7.46 -0.63
C ILE A 47 3.62 8.79 -1.32
N GLY A 48 4.31 8.72 -2.45
CA GLY A 48 4.80 9.85 -3.24
C GLY A 48 6.29 10.13 -3.04
N ASP A 49 6.80 9.91 -1.83
CA ASP A 49 8.19 10.19 -1.44
C ASP A 49 9.07 8.95 -1.59
N GLY A 50 8.94 7.97 -0.68
CA GLY A 50 9.64 6.70 -0.74
C GLY A 50 8.89 5.58 -1.47
N LEU A 51 7.56 5.67 -1.56
CA LEU A 51 6.70 4.66 -2.19
C LEU A 51 5.93 5.26 -3.37
N ARG A 52 5.78 4.53 -4.46
CA ARG A 52 5.07 4.95 -5.68
C ARG A 52 3.85 4.06 -5.88
N ARG A 53 2.67 4.64 -6.14
CA ARG A 53 1.49 3.89 -6.61
C ARG A 53 1.63 3.52 -8.08
N LEU A 54 1.30 2.27 -8.40
CA LEU A 54 1.22 1.72 -9.75
C LEU A 54 -0.24 1.61 -10.22
#